data_AF-A0A7K4CCK4-F1
#
_entry.id   AF-A0A7K4CCK4-F1
#
_cell.length_a   1.000
_cell.length_b   1.000
_cell.length_c   1.000
_cell.angle_alpha   90.00
_cell.angle_beta   90.00
_cell.angle_gamma   90.00
#
_symmetry.space_group_name_H-M   'P 1'
#
loop_
_entity.id
_entity.type
_entity.pdbx_description
1 polymer ?
#
loop_
_entity_poly.entity_id
_entity_poly.type
_entity_poly.pdbx_seq_one_letter_code
_entity_poly.pdbx_strand_id
1 'polypeptide(L)'
;MVFIYYSQGVSSLYQDFTERLMSHLALKGTEITHQVLNASTATMHVKHTDEQGKLDIAVEKENVKVTYTVERERKEFTKGAAGAIAGAGLGGLIGSILRKDQGMGDALAGALGGAAAGGAYGAYEGYEESKDERTRFAEVLAETIKEVEDELQYIIQGQEDAKEQARERGRQKLEEDNAKVDEYRGQLEELYGQVLAVQEEVDMAKSEGANVTKAKGRIDRADALYKEAQVSFEKKEYGTVRPKITAAQNMVDKAREALSEAQS
;
A
#
# COMPACT_ATOMS: atom_id res chain seq x y z
N MET A 1 38.08 -12.82 -7.03
CA MET A 1 36.85 -13.58 -7.32
C MET A 1 35.67 -12.68 -6.99
N VAL A 2 34.58 -12.75 -7.75
CA VAL A 2 33.41 -11.86 -7.59
C VAL A 2 32.14 -12.70 -7.48
N PHE A 3 31.28 -12.39 -6.52
CA PHE A 3 29.96 -12.99 -6.31
C PHE A 3 28.88 -11.93 -6.44
N ILE A 4 27.75 -12.26 -7.07
CA ILE A 4 26.63 -11.33 -7.28
C ILE A 4 25.34 -11.98 -6.81
N TYR A 5 24.58 -11.26 -5.99
CA TYR A 5 23.29 -11.67 -5.43
C TYR A 5 22.23 -10.63 -5.77
N TYR A 6 20.99 -11.07 -5.95
CA TYR A 6 19.85 -10.19 -6.21
C TYR A 6 18.73 -10.46 -5.22
N SER A 7 18.42 -9.47 -4.38
CA SER A 7 17.25 -9.50 -3.52
C SER A 7 16.02 -8.98 -4.25
N GLN A 8 14.99 -9.81 -4.31
CA GLN A 8 13.83 -9.54 -5.16
C GLN A 8 12.84 -8.61 -4.47
N GLY A 9 12.36 -7.57 -5.18
CA GLY A 9 11.22 -6.75 -4.75
C GLY A 9 11.43 -5.86 -3.51
N VAL A 10 12.64 -5.76 -2.99
CA VAL A 10 12.94 -5.01 -1.74
C VAL A 10 13.56 -3.62 -2.00
N SER A 11 13.62 -3.16 -3.26
CA SER A 11 14.20 -1.84 -3.59
C SER A 11 13.54 -0.65 -2.90
N SER A 12 12.23 -0.71 -2.65
CA SER A 12 11.46 0.31 -1.93
C SER A 12 11.93 0.49 -0.48
N LEU A 13 12.55 -0.55 0.09
CA LEU A 13 13.10 -0.61 1.45
C LEU A 13 14.63 -0.72 1.42
N TYR A 14 15.29 -0.17 0.40
CA TYR A 14 16.74 -0.28 0.20
C TYR A 14 17.58 0.15 1.42
N GLN A 15 17.19 1.23 2.10
CA GLN A 15 17.90 1.72 3.28
C GLN A 15 17.82 0.69 4.41
N ASP A 16 16.62 0.21 4.74
CA ASP A 16 16.39 -0.85 5.72
C ASP A 16 17.10 -2.15 5.33
N PHE A 17 17.09 -2.52 4.05
CA PHE A 17 17.83 -3.68 3.53
C PHE A 17 19.32 -3.57 3.85
N THR A 18 19.91 -2.42 3.54
CA THR A 18 21.34 -2.19 3.74
C THR A 18 21.70 -2.20 5.22
N GLU A 19 20.90 -1.56 6.08
CA GLU A 19 21.12 -1.52 7.52
C GLU A 19 20.96 -2.89 8.20
N ARG A 20 19.95 -3.67 7.82
CA ARG A 20 19.73 -5.02 8.33
C ARG A 20 20.81 -5.98 7.86
N LEU A 21 21.20 -5.91 6.58
CA LEU A 21 22.28 -6.72 6.03
C LEU A 21 23.59 -6.47 6.79
N MET A 22 23.98 -5.21 7.00
CA MET A 22 25.16 -4.88 7.79
C MET A 22 25.04 -5.43 9.23
N SER A 23 23.86 -5.26 9.84
CA SER A 23 23.62 -5.71 11.21
C SER A 23 23.72 -7.22 11.35
N HIS A 24 23.09 -8.00 10.45
CA HIS A 24 23.16 -9.46 10.47
C HIS A 24 24.57 -9.97 10.17
N LEU A 25 25.27 -9.36 9.21
CA LEU A 25 26.67 -9.71 8.93
C LEU A 25 27.57 -9.47 10.15
N ALA A 26 27.39 -8.35 10.84
CA ALA A 26 28.12 -8.05 12.08
C ALA A 26 27.81 -9.06 13.19
N LEU A 27 26.54 -9.45 13.37
CA LEU A 27 26.13 -10.51 14.31
C LEU A 27 26.75 -11.87 13.96
N LYS A 28 26.94 -12.16 12.67
CA LYS A 28 27.64 -13.34 12.16
C LYS A 28 29.17 -13.20 12.20
N GLY A 29 29.72 -12.17 12.86
CA GLY A 29 31.16 -12.02 13.08
C GLY A 29 31.92 -11.39 11.91
N THR A 30 31.24 -10.63 11.06
CA THR A 30 31.85 -9.88 9.96
C THR A 30 32.20 -8.46 10.43
N GLU A 31 33.47 -8.09 10.31
CA GLU A 31 33.92 -6.72 10.51
C GLU A 31 33.60 -5.89 9.25
N ILE A 32 32.92 -4.75 9.44
CA ILE A 32 32.55 -3.83 8.36
C ILE A 32 33.33 -2.53 8.56
N THR A 33 34.07 -2.10 7.52
CA THR A 33 34.87 -0.87 7.55
C THR A 33 34.69 -0.04 6.28
N HIS A 34 35.12 1.23 6.31
CA HIS A 34 35.11 2.14 5.17
C HIS A 34 33.74 2.23 4.46
N GLN A 35 32.67 2.29 5.24
CA GLN A 35 31.32 2.37 4.71
C GLN A 35 31.06 3.73 4.03
N VAL A 36 30.52 3.67 2.83
CA VAL A 36 29.99 4.82 2.08
C VAL A 36 28.55 4.48 1.73
N LEU A 37 27.60 5.13 2.38
CA LEU A 37 26.17 4.92 2.20
C LEU A 37 25.57 6.08 1.41
N ASN A 38 24.89 5.78 0.31
CA ASN A 38 24.13 6.75 -0.48
C ASN A 38 22.66 6.30 -0.57
N ALA A 39 21.80 7.13 -1.18
CA ALA A 39 20.37 6.86 -1.26
C ALA A 39 19.99 5.60 -2.05
N SER A 40 20.83 5.11 -2.96
CA SER A 40 20.55 3.95 -3.82
C SER A 40 21.75 3.03 -4.03
N THR A 41 22.88 3.31 -3.37
CA THR A 41 24.11 2.54 -3.48
C THR A 41 24.87 2.57 -2.16
N ALA A 42 25.51 1.47 -1.79
CA ALA A 42 26.39 1.40 -0.64
C ALA A 42 27.66 0.62 -0.98
N THR A 43 28.78 1.08 -0.46
CA THR A 43 30.06 0.40 -0.61
C THR A 43 30.70 0.24 0.76
N MET A 44 31.27 -0.93 1.04
CA MET A 44 31.96 -1.20 2.30
C MET A 44 33.04 -2.26 2.12
N HIS A 45 34.02 -2.26 3.02
CA HIS A 45 34.98 -3.37 3.17
C HIS A 45 34.48 -4.32 4.24
N VAL A 46 34.58 -5.62 3.95
CA VAL A 46 34.11 -6.69 4.82
C VAL A 46 35.27 -7.64 5.12
N LYS A 47 35.37 -8.05 6.37
CA LYS A 47 36.31 -9.07 6.80
C LYS A 47 35.60 -10.09 7.67
N HIS A 48 35.67 -11.35 7.28
CA HIS A 48 35.07 -12.45 8.01
C HIS A 48 36.12 -13.55 8.15
N THR A 49 36.45 -13.89 9.40
CA THR A 49 37.57 -14.79 9.74
C THR A 49 38.90 -14.35 9.09
N ASP A 50 39.32 -15.06 8.06
CA ASP A 50 40.54 -14.94 7.26
C ASP A 50 40.28 -14.41 5.85
N GLU A 51 39.02 -14.12 5.51
CA GLU A 51 38.58 -13.63 4.22
C GLU A 51 38.30 -12.13 4.29
N GLN A 52 38.81 -11.39 3.32
CA GLN A 52 38.62 -9.94 3.19
C GLN A 52 38.12 -9.62 1.79
N GLY A 53 37.31 -8.58 1.68
CA GLY A 53 36.90 -8.09 0.38
C GLY A 53 36.07 -6.82 0.44
N LYS A 54 35.56 -6.46 -0.73
CA LYS A 54 34.73 -5.28 -0.94
C LYS A 54 33.31 -5.70 -1.28
N LEU A 55 32.34 -5.06 -0.66
CA LEU A 55 30.92 -5.27 -0.89
C LEU A 55 30.30 -3.99 -1.48
N ASP A 56 29.65 -4.14 -2.63
CA ASP A 56 28.94 -3.07 -3.34
C ASP A 56 27.45 -3.45 -3.46
N ILE A 57 26.57 -2.61 -2.93
CA ILE A 57 25.12 -2.78 -2.94
C ILE A 57 24.53 -1.68 -3.82
N ALA A 58 23.61 -2.02 -4.72
CA ALA A 58 22.93 -1.03 -5.56
C ALA A 58 21.48 -1.42 -5.83
N VAL A 59 20.59 -0.44 -5.92
CA VAL A 59 19.23 -0.64 -6.41
C VAL A 59 19.27 -0.91 -7.92
N GLU A 60 18.64 -1.98 -8.36
CA GLU A 60 18.50 -2.35 -9.76
C GLU A 60 17.04 -2.67 -10.08
N LYS A 61 16.34 -1.70 -10.68
CA LYS A 61 14.88 -1.74 -10.90
C LYS A 61 14.14 -1.95 -9.57
N GLU A 62 13.43 -3.07 -9.45
CA GLU A 62 12.65 -3.46 -8.27
C GLU A 62 13.49 -4.19 -7.22
N ASN A 63 14.75 -4.51 -7.54
CA ASN A 63 15.62 -5.39 -6.75
C ASN A 63 16.78 -4.63 -6.13
N VAL A 64 17.47 -5.30 -5.21
CA VAL A 64 18.77 -4.86 -4.69
C VAL A 64 19.85 -5.85 -5.12
N LYS A 65 20.84 -5.36 -5.85
CA LYS A 65 22.02 -6.14 -6.25
C LYS A 65 23.12 -5.98 -5.21
N VAL A 66 23.67 -7.09 -4.73
CA VAL A 66 24.84 -7.13 -3.84
C VAL A 66 25.98 -7.82 -4.57
N THR A 67 27.12 -7.14 -4.67
CA THR A 67 28.34 -7.65 -5.32
C THR A 67 29.44 -7.77 -4.28
N TYR A 68 30.02 -8.95 -4.10
CA TYR A 68 31.14 -9.20 -3.21
C TYR A 68 32.40 -9.55 -4.01
N THR A 69 33.46 -8.76 -3.83
CA THR A 69 34.77 -8.93 -4.49
C THR A 69 35.82 -9.31 -3.46
N VAL A 70 36.35 -10.52 -3.56
CA VAL A 70 37.39 -11.05 -2.65
C VAL A 70 38.74 -10.39 -2.91
N GLU A 71 39.37 -9.87 -1.86
CA GLU A 71 40.75 -9.38 -1.86
C GLU A 71 41.71 -10.53 -1.50
N ARG A 72 42.61 -10.89 -2.42
CA ARG A 72 43.63 -11.93 -2.15
C ARG A 72 44.88 -11.26 -1.57
N GLU A 73 45.22 -11.57 -0.32
CA GLU A 73 46.59 -11.32 0.18
C GLU A 73 47.56 -12.24 -0.57
N ARG A 74 48.47 -11.66 -1.36
CA ARG A 74 49.66 -12.39 -1.85
C ARG A 74 50.54 -12.68 -0.63
N LYS A 75 50.40 -13.84 0.00
CA LYS A 75 51.49 -14.40 0.80
C LYS A 75 52.64 -14.70 -0.16
N GLU A 76 53.72 -13.94 -0.05
CA GLU A 76 54.95 -14.13 -0.81
C GLU A 76 55.51 -15.53 -0.58
N PHE A 77 55.20 -16.46 -1.47
CA PHE A 77 56.08 -17.58 -1.74
C PHE A 77 57.09 -17.12 -2.81
N THR A 78 58.26 -16.69 -2.35
CA THR A 78 59.44 -16.57 -3.21
C THR A 78 59.78 -17.95 -3.78
N LYS A 79 59.34 -18.22 -5.01
CA LYS A 79 60.06 -18.95 -6.08
C LYS A 79 59.14 -19.28 -7.25
N GLY A 80 59.41 -18.65 -8.39
CA GLY A 80 59.25 -19.28 -9.70
C GLY A 80 57.93 -19.05 -10.42
N ALA A 81 58.07 -18.87 -11.74
CA ALA A 81 57.04 -18.82 -12.78
C ALA A 81 56.25 -17.52 -12.93
N ALA A 82 56.69 -16.73 -13.91
CA ALA A 82 55.86 -15.81 -14.66
C ALA A 82 54.61 -16.52 -15.19
N GLY A 83 53.44 -15.94 -14.94
CA GLY A 83 52.15 -16.39 -15.47
C GLY A 83 51.26 -15.18 -15.70
N ALA A 84 50.79 -15.02 -16.93
CA ALA A 84 50.15 -13.83 -17.47
C ALA A 84 48.87 -13.43 -16.70
N ILE A 85 48.75 -12.14 -16.42
CA ILE A 85 47.46 -11.51 -16.08
C ILE A 85 46.75 -11.25 -17.42
N ALA A 86 45.89 -12.18 -17.81
CA ALA A 86 44.89 -11.97 -18.85
C ALA A 86 43.52 -12.24 -18.22
N GLY A 87 42.87 -11.16 -17.82
CA GLY A 87 41.54 -11.14 -17.23
C GLY A 87 40.96 -9.75 -17.37
N ALA A 88 40.76 -9.32 -18.63
CA ALA A 88 40.03 -8.12 -18.94
C ALA A 88 38.55 -8.33 -18.61
N GLY A 89 37.99 -7.47 -17.76
CA GLY A 89 36.55 -7.39 -17.50
C GLY A 89 36.24 -6.66 -16.20
N LEU A 90 35.85 -5.39 -16.31
CA LEU A 90 35.42 -4.47 -15.24
C LEU A 90 36.53 -3.75 -14.46
N GLY A 91 37.53 -3.26 -15.19
CA GLY A 91 38.26 -2.06 -14.80
C GLY A 91 37.54 -0.83 -15.36
N GLY A 92 37.00 0.02 -14.48
CA GLY A 92 36.66 1.40 -14.80
C GLY A 92 35.19 1.74 -14.71
N LEU A 93 34.75 2.14 -13.51
CA LEU A 93 33.89 3.31 -13.29
C LEU A 93 33.97 3.71 -11.80
N ILE A 94 35.16 4.14 -11.35
CA ILE A 94 35.25 4.98 -10.15
C ILE A 94 36.23 6.12 -10.45
N GLY A 95 35.70 7.33 -10.45
CA GLY A 95 36.49 8.55 -10.45
C GLY A 95 36.11 9.51 -11.55
N SER A 96 35.17 10.43 -11.28
CA SER A 96 35.25 11.85 -11.67
C SER A 96 33.96 12.58 -11.32
N ILE A 97 33.83 13.04 -10.06
CA ILE A 97 33.13 14.29 -9.78
C ILE A 97 34.03 15.12 -8.86
N LEU A 98 35.00 15.80 -9.48
CA LEU A 98 35.63 16.99 -8.94
C LEU A 98 35.72 18.02 -10.07
N ARG A 99 34.73 18.92 -10.06
CA ARG A 99 34.73 20.32 -10.52
C ARG A 99 35.41 20.68 -11.86
N LYS A 100 34.60 21.19 -12.78
CA LYS A 100 34.49 22.63 -13.17
C LYS A 100 34.45 22.84 -14.68
N ASP A 101 33.39 23.57 -15.07
CA ASP A 101 33.19 24.40 -16.26
C ASP A 101 33.18 23.81 -17.67
N GLN A 102 32.15 24.31 -18.39
CA GLN A 102 31.95 24.40 -19.84
C GLN A 102 31.45 23.16 -20.60
N GLY A 103 30.41 23.42 -21.41
CA GLY A 103 30.19 22.67 -22.65
C GLY A 103 28.94 21.82 -22.66
N MET A 104 27.84 22.43 -23.07
CA MET A 104 26.56 21.84 -23.44
C MET A 104 26.72 20.86 -24.62
N GLY A 105 26.06 19.70 -24.54
CA GLY A 105 25.72 18.88 -25.70
C GLY A 105 26.29 17.47 -25.71
N ASP A 106 25.39 16.49 -25.63
CA ASP A 106 25.54 15.18 -26.28
C ASP A 106 26.39 14.10 -25.57
N ALA A 107 25.96 13.65 -24.39
CA ALA A 107 26.45 12.41 -23.76
C ALA A 107 25.32 11.57 -23.11
N LEU A 108 24.07 11.73 -23.59
CA LEU A 108 22.89 10.99 -23.11
C LEU A 108 22.27 10.08 -24.18
N ALA A 109 23.04 9.67 -25.19
CA ALA A 109 22.50 8.96 -26.37
C ALA A 109 23.08 7.54 -26.61
N GLY A 110 23.73 6.91 -25.63
CA GLY A 110 24.53 5.70 -25.89
C GLY A 110 24.50 4.60 -24.83
N ALA A 111 23.37 4.33 -24.19
CA ALA A 111 23.22 3.10 -23.37
C ALA A 111 21.77 2.65 -23.12
N LEU A 112 20.81 3.14 -23.94
CA LEU A 112 19.40 2.73 -23.88
C LEU A 112 19.05 2.08 -25.23
N GLY A 113 19.25 0.76 -25.33
CA GLY A 113 19.02 0.03 -26.57
C GLY A 113 18.87 -1.47 -26.36
N GLY A 114 17.64 -1.89 -26.05
CA GLY A 114 17.06 -3.13 -26.57
C GLY A 114 17.35 -4.43 -25.82
N ALA A 115 16.38 -4.89 -25.03
CA ALA A 115 15.73 -6.20 -25.21
C ALA A 115 14.55 -6.31 -24.23
N ALA A 116 13.36 -6.08 -24.75
CA ALA A 116 12.13 -6.65 -24.19
C ALA A 116 11.92 -8.01 -24.88
N ALA A 117 12.00 -9.10 -24.13
CA ALA A 117 11.49 -10.41 -24.52
C ALA A 117 11.23 -11.21 -23.23
N GLY A 118 10.16 -12.00 -23.26
CA GLY A 118 9.52 -12.61 -22.10
C GLY A 118 10.40 -13.53 -21.26
N GLY A 119 9.85 -13.87 -20.10
CA GLY A 119 10.53 -14.64 -19.07
C GLY A 119 11.17 -15.94 -19.55
N ALA A 120 12.30 -16.23 -18.94
CA ALA A 120 12.89 -17.54 -18.79
C ALA A 120 13.64 -17.47 -17.44
N TYR A 121 13.19 -18.16 -16.40
CA TYR A 121 13.74 -19.49 -16.07
C TYR A 121 15.25 -19.55 -16.34
N GLY A 122 16.05 -19.29 -15.31
CA GLY A 122 17.51 -19.40 -15.41
C GLY A 122 18.29 -18.57 -14.39
N ALA A 123 18.14 -18.86 -13.09
CA ALA A 123 19.12 -18.42 -12.09
C ALA A 123 19.26 -19.39 -10.90
N TYR A 124 18.68 -20.59 -10.98
CA TYR A 124 18.96 -21.69 -10.04
C TYR A 124 19.94 -22.73 -10.59
N GLU A 125 20.45 -22.54 -11.81
CA GLU A 125 21.56 -23.34 -12.38
C GLU A 125 22.73 -22.44 -12.76
N GLY A 126 23.47 -22.05 -11.74
CA GLY A 126 24.91 -21.75 -11.81
C GLY A 126 25.66 -22.54 -10.73
N TYR A 127 25.11 -23.69 -10.32
CA TYR A 127 25.53 -24.44 -9.14
C TYR A 127 26.49 -25.62 -9.45
N GLU A 128 26.98 -25.77 -10.69
CA GLU A 128 27.75 -26.97 -11.08
C GLU A 128 29.15 -26.79 -11.68
N GLU A 129 29.73 -25.59 -11.75
CA GLU A 129 31.13 -25.44 -12.18
C GLU A 129 31.93 -24.54 -11.25
N SER A 130 32.33 -25.10 -10.09
CA SER A 130 33.51 -24.76 -9.26
C SER A 130 33.32 -25.37 -7.85
N LYS A 131 33.43 -26.70 -7.74
CA LYS A 131 33.30 -27.41 -6.45
C LYS A 131 34.53 -27.31 -5.54
N ASP A 132 35.50 -26.43 -5.83
CA ASP A 132 36.77 -26.36 -5.07
C ASP A 132 37.17 -25.00 -4.48
N GLU A 133 36.45 -23.89 -4.68
CA GLU A 133 36.79 -22.61 -4.01
C GLU A 133 35.57 -21.72 -3.69
N ARG A 134 34.61 -22.19 -2.88
CA ARG A 134 33.68 -21.26 -2.20
C ARG A 134 34.37 -20.66 -0.99
N THR A 135 34.49 -19.33 -0.97
CA THR A 135 34.89 -18.60 0.24
C THR A 135 33.76 -18.71 1.27
N ARG A 136 34.08 -19.01 2.53
CA ARG A 136 33.10 -19.20 3.61
C ARG A 136 32.20 -17.98 3.78
N PHE A 137 32.73 -16.78 3.57
CA PHE A 137 31.98 -15.54 3.65
C PHE A 137 30.94 -15.38 2.53
N ALA A 138 31.17 -15.92 1.33
CA ALA A 138 30.16 -15.85 0.26
C ALA A 138 28.91 -16.65 0.61
N GLU A 139 29.05 -17.76 1.34
CA GLU A 139 27.92 -18.55 1.84
C GLU A 139 27.18 -17.81 2.96
N VAL A 140 27.93 -17.25 3.93
CA VAL A 140 27.36 -16.41 5.00
C VAL A 140 26.62 -15.20 4.42
N LEU A 141 27.19 -14.55 3.40
CA LEU A 141 26.58 -13.41 2.72
C LEU A 141 25.29 -13.82 2.01
N ALA A 142 25.30 -14.92 1.26
CA ALA A 142 24.12 -15.42 0.55
C ALA A 142 22.96 -15.72 1.51
N GLU A 143 23.24 -16.43 2.60
CA GLU A 143 22.26 -16.76 3.63
C GLU A 143 21.70 -15.50 4.28
N THR A 144 22.57 -14.56 4.64
CA THR A 144 22.16 -13.30 5.30
C THR A 144 21.32 -12.42 4.38
N ILE A 145 21.66 -12.33 3.09
CA ILE A 145 20.86 -11.62 2.10
C ILE A 145 19.46 -12.23 2.01
N LYS A 146 19.36 -13.57 2.07
CA LYS A 146 18.07 -14.25 1.98
C LYS A 146 17.22 -14.01 3.23
N GLU A 147 17.81 -14.06 4.43
CA GLU A 147 17.13 -13.71 5.68
C GLU A 147 16.54 -12.29 5.62
N VAL A 148 17.35 -11.31 5.21
CA VAL A 148 16.91 -9.91 5.14
C VAL A 148 15.84 -9.71 4.05
N GLU A 149 15.97 -10.38 2.90
CA GLU A 149 14.92 -10.37 1.87
C GLU A 149 13.60 -10.88 2.44
N ASP A 150 13.60 -12.02 3.12
CA ASP A 150 12.39 -12.65 3.65
C ASP A 150 11.73 -11.76 4.73
N GLU A 151 12.52 -11.12 5.59
CA GLU A 151 12.02 -10.14 6.58
C GLU A 151 11.33 -8.93 5.92
N LEU A 152 11.96 -8.35 4.90
CA LEU A 152 11.41 -7.17 4.23
C LEU A 152 10.20 -7.53 3.37
N GLN A 153 10.22 -8.69 2.71
CA GLN A 153 9.06 -9.21 1.98
C GLN A 153 7.86 -9.40 2.93
N TYR A 154 8.09 -9.92 4.14
CA TYR A 154 7.04 -10.03 5.15
C TYR A 154 6.45 -8.66 5.53
N ILE A 155 7.28 -7.63 5.67
CA ILE A 155 6.83 -6.27 5.97
C ILE A 155 6.01 -5.69 4.81
N ILE A 156 6.50 -5.84 3.57
CA ILE A 156 5.81 -5.33 2.37
C ILE A 156 4.43 -5.99 2.26
N GLN A 157 4.36 -7.31 2.37
CA GLN A 157 3.10 -8.05 2.31
C GLN A 157 2.13 -7.61 3.41
N GLY A 158 2.61 -7.47 4.65
CA GLY A 158 1.78 -7.00 5.76
C GLY A 158 1.20 -5.59 5.54
N GLN A 159 1.93 -4.70 4.88
CA GLN A 159 1.44 -3.36 4.53
C GLN A 159 0.39 -3.40 3.41
N GLU A 160 0.58 -4.26 2.40
CA GLU A 160 -0.37 -4.45 1.31
C GLU A 160 -1.70 -5.02 1.83
N ASP A 161 -1.63 -6.06 2.67
CA ASP A 161 -2.81 -6.67 3.30
C ASP A 161 -3.59 -5.64 4.15
N ALA A 162 -2.87 -4.84 4.95
CA ALA A 162 -3.51 -3.79 5.76
C ALA A 162 -4.21 -2.72 4.89
N LYS A 163 -3.59 -2.35 3.76
CA LYS A 163 -4.15 -1.39 2.81
C LYS A 163 -5.37 -1.96 2.08
N GLU A 164 -5.34 -3.24 1.72
CA GLU A 164 -6.48 -3.92 1.11
C GLU A 164 -7.65 -4.01 2.08
N GLN A 165 -7.42 -4.46 3.32
CA GLN A 165 -8.46 -4.47 4.35
C GLN A 165 -9.06 -3.09 4.62
N ALA A 166 -8.24 -2.04 4.61
CA ALA A 166 -8.73 -0.67 4.74
C ALA A 166 -9.62 -0.25 3.56
N ARG A 167 -9.26 -0.66 2.33
CA ARG A 167 -10.07 -0.41 1.12
C ARG A 167 -11.38 -1.18 1.15
N GLU A 168 -11.37 -2.44 1.54
CA GLU A 168 -12.57 -3.25 1.69
C GLU A 168 -13.53 -2.68 2.74
N ARG A 169 -13.02 -2.31 3.92
CA ARG A 169 -13.81 -1.62 4.94
C ARG A 169 -14.38 -0.29 4.44
N GLY A 170 -13.62 0.45 3.63
CA GLY A 170 -14.08 1.67 2.98
C GLY A 170 -15.24 1.41 2.02
N ARG A 171 -15.17 0.36 1.21
CA ARG A 171 -16.26 -0.07 0.32
C ARG A 171 -17.50 -0.49 1.10
N GLN A 172 -17.33 -1.35 2.11
CA GLN A 172 -18.43 -1.80 2.95
C GLN A 172 -19.16 -0.64 3.63
N LYS A 173 -18.43 0.32 4.22
CA LYS A 173 -19.04 1.51 4.82
C LYS A 173 -19.83 2.34 3.81
N LEU A 174 -19.32 2.47 2.58
CA LEU A 174 -20.00 3.23 1.54
C LEU A 174 -21.27 2.50 1.05
N GLU A 175 -21.25 1.18 0.97
CA GLU A 175 -22.43 0.35 0.70
C GLU A 175 -23.46 0.45 1.83
N GLU A 176 -23.04 0.38 3.09
CA GLU A 176 -23.92 0.55 4.26
C GLU A 176 -24.56 1.94 4.30
N ASP A 177 -23.79 2.99 4.01
CA ASP A 177 -24.30 4.36 3.99
C ASP A 177 -25.29 4.58 2.83
N ASN A 178 -25.01 4.01 1.65
CA ASN A 178 -25.95 4.04 0.53
C ASN A 178 -27.24 3.28 0.85
N ALA A 179 -27.15 2.11 1.47
CA ALA A 179 -28.32 1.35 1.89
C ALA A 179 -29.20 2.13 2.88
N LYS A 180 -28.59 2.84 3.84
CA LYS A 180 -29.33 3.74 4.76
C LYS A 180 -29.99 4.90 4.02
N VAL A 181 -29.32 5.47 3.03
CA VAL A 181 -29.89 6.55 2.21
C VAL A 181 -31.14 6.08 1.48
N ASP A 182 -31.08 4.90 0.87
CA ASP A 182 -32.21 4.34 0.12
C ASP A 182 -33.35 3.94 1.06
N GLU A 183 -33.05 3.37 2.23
CA GLU A 183 -34.05 3.07 3.27
C GLU A 183 -34.82 4.34 3.70
N TYR A 184 -34.10 5.39 4.09
CA TYR A 184 -34.74 6.62 4.56
C TYR A 184 -35.47 7.35 3.45
N ARG A 185 -34.97 7.32 2.21
CA ARG A 185 -35.68 7.88 1.07
C ARG A 185 -37.02 7.16 0.87
N GLY A 186 -37.03 5.83 0.87
CA GLY A 186 -38.27 5.06 0.74
C GLY A 186 -39.27 5.35 1.86
N GLN A 187 -38.79 5.42 3.11
CA GLN A 187 -39.65 5.75 4.26
C GLN A 187 -40.23 7.17 4.18
N LEU A 188 -39.46 8.15 3.70
CA LEU A 188 -39.93 9.53 3.52
C LEU A 188 -40.96 9.62 2.40
N GLU A 189 -40.73 8.94 1.27
CA GLU A 189 -41.68 8.89 0.14
C GLU A 189 -43.00 8.24 0.55
N GLU A 190 -42.94 7.12 1.28
CA GLU A 190 -44.12 6.45 1.80
C GLU A 190 -44.90 7.36 2.76
N LEU A 191 -44.21 7.97 3.73
CA LEU A 191 -44.83 8.89 4.68
C LEU A 191 -45.47 10.09 3.98
N TYR A 192 -44.80 10.67 2.99
CA TYR A 192 -45.36 11.78 2.21
C TYR A 192 -46.67 11.37 1.51
N GLY A 193 -46.69 10.20 0.88
CA GLY A 193 -47.90 9.66 0.26
C GLY A 193 -49.04 9.45 1.27
N GLN A 194 -48.72 8.93 2.46
CA GLN A 194 -49.71 8.74 3.53
C GLN A 194 -50.26 10.08 4.07
N VAL A 195 -49.39 11.09 4.26
CA VAL A 195 -49.80 12.42 4.71
C VAL A 195 -50.74 13.07 3.69
N LEU A 196 -50.38 13.01 2.40
CA LEU A 196 -51.18 13.58 1.32
C LEU A 196 -52.57 12.93 1.24
N ALA A 197 -52.62 11.60 1.26
CA ALA A 197 -53.89 10.86 1.18
C ALA A 197 -54.85 11.22 2.33
N VAL A 198 -54.35 11.25 3.57
CA VAL A 198 -55.19 11.60 4.73
C VAL A 198 -55.57 13.08 4.72
N GLN A 199 -54.71 13.96 4.20
CA GLN A 199 -55.04 15.37 4.04
C GLN A 199 -56.20 15.58 3.04
N GLU A 200 -56.19 14.84 1.93
CA GLU A 200 -57.31 14.82 0.97
C GLU A 200 -58.59 14.29 1.62
N GLU A 201 -58.52 13.20 2.40
CA GLU A 201 -59.66 12.68 3.17
C GLU A 201 -60.23 13.71 4.16
N VAL A 202 -59.36 14.43 4.87
CA VAL A 202 -59.76 15.52 5.77
C VAL A 202 -60.50 16.63 5.02
N ASP A 203 -60.00 17.05 3.88
CA ASP A 203 -60.59 18.14 3.11
C ASP A 203 -61.92 17.73 2.47
N MET A 204 -62.07 16.47 2.06
CA MET A 204 -63.34 15.89 1.61
C MET A 204 -64.36 15.85 2.75
N ALA A 205 -64.03 15.25 3.89
CA ALA A 205 -64.92 15.16 5.05
C ALA A 205 -65.36 16.55 5.56
N LYS A 206 -64.45 17.54 5.51
CA LYS A 206 -64.78 18.93 5.82
C LYS A 206 -65.82 19.51 4.86
N SER A 207 -65.67 19.24 3.56
CA SER A 207 -66.60 19.70 2.53
C SER A 207 -67.99 19.07 2.68
N GLU A 208 -68.06 17.85 3.22
CA GLU A 208 -69.29 17.14 3.57
C GLU A 208 -69.91 17.61 4.90
N GLY A 209 -69.26 18.52 5.62
CA GLY A 209 -69.76 19.12 6.86
C GLY A 209 -69.36 18.38 8.15
N ALA A 210 -68.47 17.39 8.08
CA ALA A 210 -67.97 16.67 9.25
C ALA A 210 -67.02 17.55 10.10
N ASN A 211 -66.94 17.27 11.41
CA ASN A 211 -66.02 17.96 12.31
C ASN A 211 -64.60 17.38 12.24
N VAL A 212 -63.78 17.91 11.34
CA VAL A 212 -62.41 17.41 11.09
C VAL A 212 -61.32 18.06 11.95
N THR A 213 -61.66 18.88 12.95
CA THR A 213 -60.68 19.73 13.67
C THR A 213 -59.53 18.92 14.28
N LYS A 214 -59.83 17.77 14.91
CA LYS A 214 -58.82 16.88 15.51
C LYS A 214 -57.94 16.21 14.46
N ALA A 215 -58.53 15.71 13.38
CA ALA A 215 -57.81 15.05 12.30
C ALA A 215 -56.88 16.03 11.57
N LYS A 216 -57.38 17.23 11.26
CA LYS A 216 -56.60 18.30 10.64
C LYS A 216 -55.39 18.70 11.50
N GLY A 217 -55.58 18.93 12.80
CA GLY A 217 -54.46 19.27 13.68
C GLY A 217 -53.40 18.15 13.78
N ARG A 218 -53.78 16.89 13.59
CA ARG A 218 -52.84 15.75 13.56
C ARG A 218 -52.09 15.66 12.23
N ILE A 219 -52.78 15.87 11.10
CA ILE A 219 -52.14 15.84 9.79
C ILE A 219 -51.18 17.01 9.60
N ASP A 220 -51.53 18.21 10.07
CA ASP A 220 -50.64 19.38 10.04
C ASP A 220 -49.35 19.13 10.85
N ARG A 221 -49.45 18.41 11.98
CA ARG A 221 -48.28 17.99 12.75
C ARG A 221 -47.48 16.89 12.07
N ALA A 222 -48.13 15.96 11.38
CA ALA A 222 -47.45 14.93 10.61
C ALA A 222 -46.62 15.55 9.47
N ASP A 223 -47.19 16.51 8.73
CA ASP A 223 -46.51 17.26 7.66
C ASP A 223 -45.30 18.05 8.18
N ALA A 224 -45.44 18.72 9.33
CA ALA A 224 -44.31 19.41 9.97
C ALA A 224 -43.16 18.45 10.32
N LEU A 225 -43.47 17.30 10.93
CA LEU A 225 -42.47 16.27 11.27
C LEU A 225 -41.83 15.65 10.03
N TYR A 226 -42.61 15.43 8.96
CA TYR A 226 -42.10 14.98 7.67
C TYR A 226 -41.07 15.97 7.09
N LYS A 227 -41.40 17.27 7.05
CA LYS A 227 -40.50 18.32 6.58
C LYS A 227 -39.22 18.40 7.42
N GLU A 228 -39.35 18.30 8.74
CA GLU A 228 -38.19 18.24 9.63
C GLU A 228 -37.33 16.99 9.42
N ALA A 229 -37.93 15.85 9.08
CA ALA A 229 -37.23 14.62 8.76
C ALA A 229 -36.47 14.74 7.44
N GLN A 230 -37.10 15.34 6.42
CA GLN A 230 -36.49 15.62 5.13
C GLN A 230 -35.26 16.54 5.29
N VAL A 231 -35.37 17.63 6.06
CA VAL A 231 -34.24 18.52 6.32
C VAL A 231 -33.09 17.79 7.03
N SER A 232 -33.38 16.93 8.00
CA SER A 232 -32.36 16.12 8.66
C SER A 232 -31.73 15.09 7.72
N PHE A 233 -32.50 14.52 6.80
CA PHE A 233 -32.01 13.60 5.78
C PHE A 233 -31.07 14.30 4.78
N GLU A 234 -31.44 15.50 4.30
CA GLU A 234 -30.60 16.33 3.43
C GLU A 234 -29.28 16.73 4.10
N LYS A 235 -29.31 16.98 5.41
CA LYS A 235 -28.12 17.25 6.24
C LYS A 235 -27.32 16.00 6.62
N LYS A 236 -27.77 14.79 6.22
CA LYS A 236 -27.19 13.50 6.60
C LYS A 236 -27.18 13.25 8.12
N GLU A 237 -28.10 13.87 8.85
CA GLU A 237 -28.29 13.71 10.30
C GLU A 237 -29.19 12.50 10.60
N TYR A 238 -28.80 11.32 10.08
CA TYR A 238 -29.61 10.09 10.08
C TYR A 238 -30.13 9.67 11.46
N GLY A 239 -29.39 9.97 12.53
CA GLY A 239 -29.80 9.67 13.91
C GLY A 239 -31.12 10.34 14.33
N THR A 240 -31.54 11.40 13.64
CA THR A 240 -32.79 12.13 13.92
C THR A 240 -33.88 11.89 12.88
N VAL A 241 -33.56 11.28 11.73
CA VAL A 241 -34.51 11.02 10.64
C VAL A 241 -35.54 9.99 11.08
N ARG A 242 -35.09 8.81 11.54
CA ARG A 242 -35.99 7.71 11.93
C ARG A 242 -36.99 8.10 13.03
N PRO A 243 -36.58 8.73 14.15
CA PRO A 243 -37.53 9.16 15.19
C PRO A 243 -38.60 10.12 14.66
N LYS A 244 -38.23 11.04 13.76
CA LYS A 244 -39.18 11.99 13.16
C LYS A 244 -40.17 11.31 12.22
N ILE A 245 -39.71 10.38 11.38
CA ILE A 245 -40.58 9.55 10.52
C ILE A 245 -41.57 8.77 11.37
N THR A 246 -41.10 8.07 12.41
CA THR A 246 -41.96 7.30 13.31
C THR A 246 -42.97 8.19 14.03
N ALA A 247 -42.56 9.38 14.49
CA ALA A 247 -43.48 10.32 15.12
C ALA A 247 -44.56 10.83 14.14
N ALA A 248 -44.18 11.10 12.89
CA ALA A 248 -45.10 11.52 11.84
C ALA A 248 -46.10 10.42 11.48
N GLN A 249 -45.65 9.18 11.30
CA GLN A 249 -46.52 8.01 11.05
C GLN A 249 -47.57 7.87 12.15
N ASN A 250 -47.16 7.95 13.42
CA ASN A 250 -48.09 7.91 14.55
C ASN A 250 -49.13 9.06 14.51
N MET A 251 -48.79 10.22 13.95
CA MET A 251 -49.74 11.33 13.79
C MET A 251 -50.71 11.06 12.63
N VAL A 252 -50.24 10.46 11.53
CA VAL A 252 -51.09 10.01 10.41
C VAL A 252 -52.11 8.97 10.89
N ASP A 253 -51.68 7.95 11.62
CA ASP A 253 -52.58 6.90 12.12
C ASP A 253 -53.66 7.47 13.03
N LYS A 254 -53.27 8.35 13.96
CA LYS A 254 -54.22 9.05 14.83
C LYS A 254 -55.13 10.00 14.05
N ALA A 255 -54.67 10.58 12.93
CA ALA A 255 -55.51 11.43 12.09
C ALA A 255 -56.63 10.60 11.43
N ARG A 256 -56.29 9.41 10.91
CA ARG A 256 -57.24 8.44 10.35
C ARG A 256 -58.29 7.99 11.37
N GLU A 257 -57.85 7.66 12.58
CA GLU A 257 -58.78 7.29 13.67
C GLU A 257 -59.79 8.43 13.97
N ALA A 258 -59.31 9.68 14.07
CA ALA A 258 -60.20 10.82 14.29
C ALA A 258 -61.15 11.10 13.12
N LEU A 259 -60.73 10.84 11.88
CA LEU A 259 -61.60 10.95 10.71
C LEU A 259 -62.73 9.93 10.76
N SER A 260 -62.39 8.67 11.03
CA SER A 260 -63.37 7.59 11.15
C SER A 260 -64.40 7.87 12.26
N GLU A 261 -63.96 8.40 13.40
CA GLU A 261 -64.86 8.82 14.49
C GLU A 261 -65.77 9.99 14.09
N ALA A 262 -65.29 10.93 13.26
CA ALA A 262 -66.04 12.11 12.86
C ALA A 262 -67.07 11.85 11.75
N GLN A 263 -66.93 10.74 11.02
CA GLN A 263 -67.82 10.31 9.94
C GLN A 263 -68.83 9.23 10.36
N SER A 264 -68.70 8.69 11.59
CA SER A 264 -69.65 7.74 12.19
C SER A 264 -70.82 8.46 12.85
#